data_AF-K6DJ16-F1
#
_entry.id   AF-K6DJ16-F1
#
_cell.length_a   1.000
_cell.length_b   1.000
_cell.length_c   1.000
_cell.angle_alpha   90.00
_cell.angle_beta   90.00
_cell.angle_gamma   90.00
#
_symmetry.space_group_name_H-M   'P 1'
#
loop_
_entity.id
_entity.type
_entity.pdbx_description
1 polymer ?
#
loop_
_entity_poly.entity_id
_entity_poly.type
_entity_poly.pdbx_seq_one_letter_code
_entity_poly.pdbx_strand_id
1 'polypeptide(L)'
;MSKNKWVRSISFNHTNPDDIRRLDFIGKKSFSGVIKKLIDEEIKRKSSITINSKSVVSNSSIGTPQQKQQVVPQPYNPMLRGN
;
A
#
# COMPACT_ATOMS: atom_id res chain seq x y z
N MET A 1 -10.75 25.39 -0.48
CA MET A 1 -11.19 24.17 -1.19
C MET A 1 -10.15 23.86 -2.27
N SER A 2 -9.38 22.77 -2.13
CA SER A 2 -8.23 22.45 -3.01
C SER A 2 -8.73 22.05 -4.41
N LYS A 3 -8.42 22.88 -5.43
CA LYS A 3 -8.88 22.73 -6.82
C LYS A 3 -8.29 21.53 -7.59
N ASN A 4 -7.37 20.75 -7.01
CA ASN A 4 -6.55 19.77 -7.75
C ASN A 4 -6.81 18.29 -7.40
N LYS A 5 -7.92 17.97 -6.74
CA LYS A 5 -8.20 16.59 -6.30
C LYS A 5 -9.65 16.20 -6.56
N TRP A 6 -9.84 14.95 -7.00
CA TRP A 6 -11.15 14.32 -7.05
C TRP A 6 -11.41 13.68 -5.68
N VAL A 7 -12.53 14.02 -5.06
CA VAL A 7 -12.96 13.45 -3.77
C VAL A 7 -13.89 12.27 -4.04
N ARG A 8 -13.34 11.05 -3.99
CA ARG A 8 -14.07 9.78 -3.86
C ARG A 8 -13.81 9.22 -2.45
N SER A 9 -14.12 7.95 -2.20
CA SER A 9 -13.72 7.25 -0.95
C SER A 9 -12.21 7.33 -0.68
N ILE A 10 -11.41 7.58 -1.72
CA ILE A 10 -10.01 7.98 -1.65
C ILE A 10 -9.77 9.13 -2.63
N SER A 11 -8.72 9.92 -2.42
CA SER A 11 -8.38 11.06 -3.28
C SER A 11 -7.44 10.66 -4.42
N PHE A 12 -7.70 11.18 -5.62
CA PHE A 12 -6.83 11.07 -6.79
C PHE A 12 -6.32 12.46 -7.21
N ASN A 13 -5.05 12.57 -7.62
CA ASN A 13 -4.47 13.82 -8.10
C ASN A 13 -4.80 14.05 -9.59
N HIS A 14 -5.27 15.24 -9.95
CA HIS A 14 -5.60 15.55 -11.35
C HIS A 14 -4.37 15.67 -12.26
N THR A 15 -3.20 16.02 -11.72
CA THR A 15 -1.99 16.25 -12.53
C THR A 15 -1.13 15.00 -12.66
N ASN A 16 -1.41 13.95 -11.87
CA ASN A 16 -0.65 12.71 -11.95
C ASN A 16 -1.26 11.81 -13.04
N PRO A 17 -0.53 11.51 -14.13
CA PRO A 17 -1.05 10.68 -15.22
C PRO A 17 -1.44 9.27 -14.75
N ASP A 18 -0.75 8.72 -13.75
CA ASP A 18 -1.10 7.40 -13.21
C ASP A 18 -2.42 7.43 -12.45
N ASP A 19 -2.70 8.51 -11.74
CA ASP A 19 -3.97 8.67 -11.02
C ASP A 19 -5.14 8.85 -12.00
N ILE A 20 -4.91 9.56 -13.11
CA ILE A 20 -5.89 9.65 -14.20
C ILE A 20 -6.18 8.26 -14.78
N ARG A 21 -5.14 7.48 -15.11
CA ARG A 21 -5.28 6.12 -15.63
C ARG A 21 -5.99 5.19 -14.65
N ARG A 22 -5.66 5.27 -13.36
CA ARG A 22 -6.32 4.50 -12.29
C ARG A 22 -7.79 4.88 -12.18
N LEU A 23 -8.11 6.16 -12.23
CA LEU A 23 -9.49 6.63 -12.15
C LEU A 23 -10.31 6.18 -13.37
N ASP A 24 -9.73 6.24 -14.57
CA ASP A 24 -10.36 5.77 -15.80
C ASP A 24 -10.64 4.26 -15.75
N PHE A 25 -9.67 3.47 -15.28
CA PHE A 25 -9.84 2.03 -15.08
C PHE A 25 -10.94 1.68 -14.06
N ILE A 26 -11.03 2.43 -12.96
CA ILE A 26 -12.07 2.23 -11.93
C ILE A 26 -13.45 2.62 -12.48
N GLY A 27 -13.52 3.70 -13.28
CA GLY A 27 -14.72 4.21 -13.91
C GLY A 27 -15.83 4.51 -12.90
N LYS A 28 -16.96 3.81 -13.01
CA LYS A 28 -18.13 3.97 -12.12
C LYS A 28 -18.07 3.10 -10.86
N LYS A 29 -17.08 2.20 -10.74
CA LYS A 29 -16.94 1.31 -9.57
C LYS A 29 -16.39 2.09 -8.38
N SER A 30 -16.64 1.62 -7.16
CA SER A 30 -15.94 2.15 -5.99
C SER A 30 -14.53 1.56 -5.91
N PHE A 31 -13.56 2.36 -5.48
CA PHE A 31 -12.18 1.88 -5.27
C PHE A 31 -12.15 0.66 -4.35
N SER A 32 -12.86 0.73 -3.22
CA SER A 32 -12.95 -0.38 -2.27
C SER A 32 -13.54 -1.65 -2.89
N GLY A 33 -14.50 -1.53 -3.82
CA GLY A 33 -15.07 -2.68 -4.53
C GLY A 33 -14.05 -3.37 -5.44
N VAL A 34 -13.23 -2.59 -6.15
CA VAL A 34 -12.14 -3.13 -6.99
C VAL A 34 -11.10 -3.85 -6.14
N ILE A 35 -10.66 -3.24 -5.03
CA ILE A 35 -9.67 -3.84 -4.14
C ILE A 35 -10.19 -5.12 -3.49
N LYS A 36 -11.44 -5.15 -3.01
CA LYS A 36 -12.04 -6.37 -2.44
C LYS A 36 -12.05 -7.52 -3.46
N LYS A 37 -12.45 -7.25 -4.71
CA LYS A 37 -12.43 -8.27 -5.78
C LYS A 37 -11.03 -8.84 -6.02
N LEU A 38 -10.00 -7.98 -6.04
CA LEU A 38 -8.61 -8.42 -6.21
C LEU A 38 -8.14 -9.29 -5.04
N ILE A 39 -8.52 -8.94 -3.81
CA ILE A 39 -8.22 -9.73 -2.61
C ILE A 39 -8.92 -11.08 -2.68
N ASP A 40 -10.20 -11.12 -3.04
CA ASP A 40 -10.98 -12.36 -3.15
C ASP A 40 -10.39 -13.29 -4.24
N GLU A 41 -9.99 -12.72 -5.37
CA GLU A 41 -9.32 -13.46 -6.45
C GLU A 41 -7.97 -14.03 -6.00
N GLU A 42 -7.19 -13.28 -5.21
CA GLU A 42 -5.92 -13.74 -4.66
C GLU A 42 -6.11 -14.83 -3.60
N ILE A 43 -7.12 -14.72 -2.72
CA ILE A 43 -7.49 -15.77 -1.78
C ILE A 43 -7.84 -17.04 -2.54
N LYS A 44 -8.67 -16.94 -3.58
CA LYS A 44 -9.03 -18.07 -4.43
C LYS A 44 -7.80 -18.70 -5.08
N ARG A 45 -6.90 -17.89 -5.65
CA ARG A 45 -5.65 -18.36 -6.27
C ARG A 45 -4.79 -19.13 -5.26
N LYS A 46 -4.57 -18.57 -4.07
CA LYS A 46 -3.80 -19.23 -3.00
C LYS A 46 -4.45 -20.54 -2.56
N SER A 47 -5.77 -20.55 -2.37
CA SER A 47 -6.50 -21.77 -2.00
C SER A 47 -6.38 -22.88 -3.06
N SER A 48 -6.37 -22.52 -4.35
CA SER A 48 -6.19 -23.48 -5.44
C SER A 48 -4.75 -24.01 -5.56
N ILE A 49 -3.75 -23.21 -5.20
CA ILE A 49 -2.35 -23.64 -5.17
C ILE A 49 -2.15 -24.68 -4.07
N THR A 50 -2.71 -24.48 -2.86
CA THR A 50 -2.54 -25.42 -1.74
C THR A 50 -3.09 -26.83 -2.01
N ILE A 51 -4.08 -26.98 -2.90
CA ILE A 51 -4.59 -28.30 -3.29
C ILE A 51 -3.64 -28.99 -4.28
N ASN A 52 -2.94 -28.22 -5.12
CA ASN A 52 -2.02 -28.76 -6.13
C ASN A 52 -0.56 -28.87 -5.66
N SER A 53 -0.19 -28.27 -4.53
CA SER A 53 1.19 -28.24 -4.00
C SER A 53 1.43 -29.12 -2.76
N LYS A 54 0.58 -30.13 -2.50
CA LYS A 54 0.97 -31.22 -1.59
C LYS A 54 2.08 -32.12 -2.17
N SER A 55 2.52 -31.89 -3.40
CA SER A 55 3.83 -32.32 -3.88
C SER A 55 4.67 -31.08 -4.22
N VAL A 56 5.97 -31.17 -3.97
CA VAL A 56 6.99 -30.11 -4.15
C VAL A 56 7.09 -29.11 -2.99
N VAL A 57 7.50 -29.67 -1.85
CA VAL A 57 8.51 -29.05 -0.98
C VAL A 57 9.72 -28.68 -1.84
N SER A 58 10.16 -27.42 -1.84
CA SER A 58 11.57 -27.03 -1.95
C SER A 58 11.76 -25.53 -1.70
N ASN A 59 12.70 -25.26 -0.80
CA ASN A 59 13.11 -23.98 -0.24
C ASN A 59 13.60 -22.96 -1.27
N SER A 60 13.31 -21.67 -1.06
CA SER A 60 14.22 -20.58 -1.44
C SER A 60 13.95 -19.33 -0.61
N SER A 61 14.87 -19.09 0.32
CA SER A 61 15.02 -17.92 1.17
C SER A 61 15.37 -16.69 0.35
N ILE A 62 14.69 -15.56 0.54
CA ILE A 62 15.24 -14.24 0.21
C ILE A 62 15.01 -13.35 1.43
N GLY A 63 16.09 -13.13 2.18
CA GLY A 63 16.14 -12.27 3.35
C GLY A 63 16.11 -10.79 2.95
N THR A 64 15.33 -10.00 3.68
CA THR A 64 15.33 -8.54 3.58
C THR A 64 16.42 -7.99 4.50
N PRO A 65 17.40 -7.20 4.02
CA PRO A 65 18.30 -6.49 4.92
C PRO A 65 17.53 -5.38 5.64
N GLN A 66 17.33 -5.52 6.96
CA GLN A 66 16.86 -4.43 7.81
C GLN A 66 18.02 -3.45 8.03
N GLN A 67 17.94 -2.27 7.42
CA GLN A 67 18.76 -1.14 7.85
C GLN A 67 18.26 -0.66 9.20
N LYS A 68 19.05 -0.89 10.26
CA LYS A 68 18.83 -0.29 11.58
C LYS A 68 19.11 1.22 11.48
N GLN A 69 18.07 2.04 11.34
CA GLN A 69 18.20 3.46 11.65
C GLN A 69 18.27 3.60 13.17
N GLN A 70 19.47 3.87 13.69
CA GLN A 70 19.64 4.36 15.05
C GLN A 70 19.15 5.82 15.09
N VAL A 71 17.97 6.03 15.65
CA VAL A 71 17.50 7.37 16.03
C VAL A 71 18.29 7.78 17.27
N VAL A 72 19.32 8.61 17.08
CA VAL A 72 20.04 9.25 18.18
C VAL A 72 19.07 10.23 18.86
N PRO A 73 18.82 10.12 20.18
CA PRO A 73 18.02 11.11 20.90
C PRO A 73 18.75 12.45 20.88
N GLN A 74 18.07 13.51 20.44
CA GLN A 74 18.56 14.88 20.58
C GLN A 74 18.74 15.18 22.09
N PRO A 75 19.88 15.72 22.54
CA PRO A 75 20.04 16.14 23.92
C PRO A 75 19.07 17.28 24.23
N TYR A 76 18.37 17.14 25.36
CA TYR A 76 17.46 18.14 25.90
C TYR A 76 18.24 19.45 26.19
N ASN A 77 17.88 20.53 25.50
CA ASN A 77 18.39 21.88 25.76
C ASN A 77 17.42 22.64 26.67
N PRO A 78 17.73 22.83 27.97
CA PRO A 78 16.85 23.55 28.90
C PRO A 78 16.75 25.07 28.65
N MET A 79 17.50 25.64 27.70
CA MET A 79 17.55 27.10 27.49
C MET A 79 16.46 27.68 26.59
N LEU A 80 15.53 26.86 26.06
CA LEU A 80 14.39 27.34 25.24
C LEU A 80 13.05 27.43 25.99
N ARG A 81 13.07 27.34 27.33
CA ARG A 81 11.88 27.59 28.17
C ARG A 81 11.95 29.01 28.75
N GLY A 82 11.77 30.01 27.89
CA GLY A 82 11.59 31.40 28.29
C GLY A 82 10.13 31.71 28.63
N ASN A 83 9.93 32.49 29.69
CA ASN A 83 8.73 33.30 29.93
C ASN A 83 8.51 34.32 28.81
#